data_AF-A0A832P6F7-F1
#
_entry.id   AF-A0A832P6F7-F1
#
_cell.length_a   1.000
_cell.length_b   1.000
_cell.length_c   1.000
_cell.angle_alpha   90.00
_cell.angle_beta   90.00
_cell.angle_gamma   90.00
#
_symmetry.space_group_name_H-M   'P 1'
#
loop_
_entity.id
_entity.type
_entity.pdbx_description
1 polymer ?
#
loop_
_entity_poly.entity_id
_entity_poly.type
_entity_poly.pdbx_seq_one_letter_code
_entity_poly.pdbx_strand_id
1 'polypeptide(L)'
;MRITSSIGAVYHTACFLNREQSHVTFEIKFHNGYENAPKERQVELRKRQQEEWMNIRRQMTDDPEQCMTLLLQWRELSYKGLGEIISRNPETISRTVKGQTKPNHKTAALICFGLNLSPEISKKLLQVLNCTLNPLDPEHQWIQEALTLLYPEPINNIKSYLLQFGVEL
;
A
#
# COMPACT_ATOMS: atom_id res chain seq x y z
N MET A 1 -3.36 34.59 7.70
CA MET A 1 -2.89 34.04 8.99
C MET A 1 -1.81 33.00 8.68
N ARG A 2 -0.60 33.13 9.23
CA ARG A 2 0.50 32.16 9.08
C ARG A 2 0.76 31.55 10.46
N ILE A 3 0.51 30.25 10.62
CA ILE A 3 0.88 29.49 11.83
C ILE A 3 1.91 28.45 11.44
N THR A 4 3.04 28.45 12.15
CA THR A 4 4.25 27.63 11.95
C THR A 4 4.64 26.94 13.25
N SER A 5 3.76 26.12 13.84
CA SER A 5 4.07 25.30 15.03
C SER A 5 3.36 23.96 15.03
N SER A 6 3.90 22.99 15.78
CA SER A 6 3.32 21.68 16.09
C SER A 6 1.92 21.87 16.67
N ILE A 7 0.92 21.28 16.02
CA ILE A 7 -0.49 21.35 16.40
C ILE A 7 -0.65 20.79 17.83
N GLY A 8 -0.62 21.67 18.83
CA GLY A 8 -1.26 21.41 20.12
C GLY A 8 -2.78 21.46 19.93
N ALA A 9 -3.53 20.88 20.85
CA ALA A 9 -5.00 20.74 20.82
C ALA A 9 -5.77 22.08 20.91
N VAL A 10 -5.40 23.08 20.12
CA VAL A 10 -5.99 24.42 20.11
C VAL A 10 -6.88 24.54 18.88
N TYR A 11 -8.17 24.69 19.14
CA TYR A 11 -9.20 24.91 18.14
C TYR A 11 -9.18 26.38 17.66
N HIS A 12 -9.24 26.59 16.34
CA HIS A 12 -9.30 27.91 15.74
C HIS A 12 -10.60 28.08 14.92
N THR A 13 -11.28 29.21 15.07
CA THR A 13 -12.42 29.62 14.22
C THR A 13 -12.16 31.01 13.66
N ALA A 14 -12.38 31.18 12.36
CA ALA A 14 -12.38 32.48 11.71
C ALA A 14 -13.64 32.62 10.86
N CYS A 15 -14.35 33.75 10.99
CA CYS A 15 -15.52 34.07 10.20
C CYS A 15 -15.13 35.11 9.14
N PHE A 16 -15.40 34.81 7.87
CA PHE A 16 -15.11 35.70 6.75
C PHE A 16 -16.42 36.14 6.11
N LEU A 17 -16.69 37.45 6.14
CA LEU A 17 -17.86 38.03 5.51
C LEU A 17 -17.44 38.66 4.17
N ASN A 18 -17.76 37.98 3.07
CA ASN A 18 -17.48 38.50 1.73
C ASN A 18 -18.55 39.53 1.34
N ARG A 19 -18.23 40.83 1.42
CA ARG A 19 -19.17 41.93 1.12
C ARG A 19 -19.08 42.46 -0.32
N GLU A 20 -18.08 42.05 -1.09
CA GLU A 20 -17.86 42.45 -2.49
C GLU A 20 -17.77 41.22 -3.40
N GLN A 21 -17.93 41.38 -4.73
CA GLN A 21 -17.74 40.32 -5.72
C GLN A 21 -16.24 39.97 -5.90
N SER A 22 -15.57 39.63 -4.80
CA SER A 22 -14.16 39.27 -4.76
C SER A 22 -14.02 37.74 -4.76
N HIS A 23 -13.20 37.21 -5.66
CA HIS A 23 -12.82 35.80 -5.68
C HIS A 23 -11.80 35.54 -4.56
N VAL A 24 -12.28 35.12 -3.39
CA VAL A 24 -11.41 34.77 -2.25
C VAL A 24 -11.22 33.24 -2.20
N THR A 25 -9.97 32.80 -2.13
CA THR A 25 -9.61 31.39 -1.93
C THR A 25 -8.86 31.23 -0.60
N PHE A 26 -9.32 30.30 0.24
CA PHE A 26 -8.62 29.89 1.46
C PHE A 26 -7.91 28.57 1.20
N GLU A 27 -6.61 28.51 1.46
CA GLU A 27 -5.83 27.28 1.33
C GLU A 27 -5.25 26.88 2.69
N ILE A 28 -5.59 25.68 3.15
CA ILE A 28 -5.06 25.09 4.39
C ILE A 28 -4.15 23.93 3.99
N LYS A 29 -2.85 24.07 4.25
CA LYS A 29 -1.85 23.05 3.95
C LYS A 29 -1.27 22.45 5.22
N PHE A 30 -1.40 21.14 5.37
CA PHE A 30 -0.76 20.39 6.45
C PHE A 30 0.62 19.91 5.97
N HIS A 31 1.69 20.41 6.59
CA HIS A 31 3.08 20.07 6.24
C HIS A 31 3.64 18.84 6.98
N ASN A 32 2.84 18.16 7.79
CA ASN A 32 3.20 16.85 8.36
C ASN A 32 2.90 15.68 7.41
N GLY A 33 2.19 15.93 6.29
CA GLY A 33 2.10 15.00 5.17
C GLY A 33 3.26 15.21 4.19
N TYR A 34 3.78 14.12 3.64
CA TYR A 34 4.85 14.13 2.63
C TYR A 34 4.48 14.97 1.39
N GLU A 35 3.20 14.95 1.02
CA GLU A 35 2.63 15.61 -0.16
C GLU A 35 2.91 17.12 -0.20
N ASN A 36 3.03 17.78 0.97
CA ASN A 36 3.25 19.22 1.09
C ASN A 36 4.64 19.58 1.66
N ALA A 37 5.55 18.62 1.80
CA ALA A 37 6.90 18.87 2.31
C ALA A 37 7.79 19.55 1.25
N PRO A 38 8.86 20.27 1.63
CA PRO A 38 9.85 20.77 0.67
C PRO A 38 10.45 19.65 -0.19
N LYS A 39 10.75 19.93 -1.46
CA LYS A 39 11.23 18.94 -2.44
C LYS A 39 12.46 18.15 -1.96
N GLU A 40 13.39 18.80 -1.27
CA GLU A 40 14.59 18.15 -0.72
C GLU A 40 14.24 17.07 0.31
N ARG A 41 13.35 17.38 1.26
CA ARG A 41 12.85 16.44 2.26
C ARG A 41 12.06 15.30 1.61
N GLN A 42 11.32 15.60 0.53
CA GLN A 42 10.65 14.57 -0.25
C GLN A 42 11.65 13.58 -0.86
N VAL A 43 12.67 14.09 -1.56
CA VAL A 43 13.72 13.28 -2.17
C VAL A 43 14.47 12.44 -1.14
N GLU A 44 14.82 13.01 0.02
CA GLU A 44 15.52 12.28 1.08
C GLU A 44 14.69 11.11 1.62
N LEU A 45 13.41 11.33 1.91
CA LEU A 45 12.54 10.27 2.40
C LEU A 45 12.31 9.19 1.36
N ARG A 46 12.16 9.54 0.07
CA ARG A 46 12.05 8.56 -1.00
C ARG A 46 13.35 7.74 -1.17
N LYS A 47 14.53 8.34 -0.98
CA LYS A 47 15.80 7.59 -0.95
C LYS A 47 15.83 6.58 0.21
N ARG A 48 15.44 7.01 1.42
CA ARG A 48 15.36 6.12 2.59
C ARG A 48 14.40 4.95 2.36
N GLN A 49 13.21 5.22 1.81
CA GLN A 49 12.25 4.17 1.45
C GLN A 49 12.82 3.20 0.42
N GLN A 50 13.49 3.71 -0.62
CA GLN A 50 14.13 2.89 -1.63
C GLN A 50 15.22 1.99 -1.03
N GLU A 51 16.05 2.53 -0.13
CA GLU A 51 17.08 1.78 0.58
C GLU A 51 16.50 0.68 1.47
N GLU A 52 15.43 1.00 2.23
CA GLU A 52 14.70 0.02 3.04
C GLU A 52 14.15 -1.12 2.17
N TRP A 53 13.47 -0.79 1.07
CA TRP A 53 12.92 -1.80 0.16
C TRP A 53 14.01 -2.67 -0.46
N MET A 54 15.14 -2.07 -0.85
CA MET A 54 16.28 -2.82 -1.36
C MET A 54 16.88 -3.77 -0.33
N ASN A 55 16.96 -3.34 0.93
CA ASN A 55 17.46 -4.16 2.03
C ASN A 55 16.56 -5.36 2.30
N ILE A 56 15.24 -5.16 2.31
CA ILE A 56 14.28 -6.26 2.44
C ILE A 56 14.35 -7.18 1.23
N ARG A 57 14.36 -6.61 0.01
CA ARG A 57 14.38 -7.38 -1.24
C ARG A 57 15.61 -8.29 -1.35
N ARG A 58 16.76 -7.88 -0.81
CA ARG A 58 18.00 -8.69 -0.75
C ARG A 58 17.90 -9.88 0.20
N GLN A 59 17.05 -9.80 1.22
CA GLN A 59 16.85 -10.86 2.21
C GLN A 59 15.76 -11.86 1.80
N MET A 60 14.91 -11.52 0.84
CA MET A 60 13.88 -12.42 0.34
C MET A 60 14.49 -13.67 -0.31
N THR A 61 14.20 -14.83 0.28
CA THR A 61 14.62 -16.14 -0.24
C THR A 61 13.64 -16.66 -1.30
N ASP A 62 13.99 -17.78 -1.93
CA ASP A 62 13.09 -18.52 -2.83
C ASP A 62 12.17 -19.49 -2.08
N ASP A 63 12.33 -19.61 -0.76
CA ASP A 63 11.44 -20.39 0.09
C ASP A 63 10.20 -19.55 0.49
N PRO A 64 8.97 -20.00 0.16
CA PRO A 64 7.76 -19.24 0.46
C PRO A 64 7.52 -18.94 1.94
N GLU A 65 7.79 -19.90 2.83
CA GLU A 65 7.53 -19.73 4.26
C GLU A 65 8.50 -18.73 4.88
N GLN A 66 9.79 -18.84 4.56
CA GLN A 66 10.83 -17.91 5.00
C GLN A 66 10.58 -16.51 4.46
N CYS A 67 10.27 -16.40 3.16
CA CYS A 67 9.97 -15.13 2.52
C CYS A 67 8.75 -14.45 3.19
N MET A 68 7.68 -15.20 3.44
CA MET A 68 6.48 -14.66 4.09
C MET A 68 6.75 -14.25 5.54
N THR A 69 7.53 -15.04 6.27
CA THR A 69 7.90 -14.74 7.66
C THR A 69 8.69 -13.42 7.75
N LEU A 70 9.66 -13.22 6.84
CA LEU A 70 10.41 -11.97 6.73
C LEU A 70 9.49 -10.76 6.51
N LEU A 71 8.55 -10.87 5.56
CA LEU A 71 7.65 -9.75 5.23
C LEU A 71 6.66 -9.43 6.36
N LEU A 72 6.16 -10.46 7.05
CA LEU A 72 5.30 -10.29 8.22
C LEU A 72 6.04 -9.61 9.37
N GLN A 73 7.27 -10.03 9.64
CA GLN A 73 8.12 -9.37 10.64
C GLN A 73 8.42 -7.92 10.28
N TRP A 74 8.75 -7.65 9.02
CA TRP A 74 9.01 -6.29 8.53
C TRP A 74 7.80 -5.37 8.68
N ARG A 75 6.59 -5.91 8.49
CA ARG A 75 5.34 -5.16 8.67
C ARG A 75 4.76 -5.22 10.09
N GLU A 76 5.45 -5.90 11.00
CA GLU A 76 4.98 -6.13 12.38
C GLU A 76 3.57 -6.76 12.43
N LEU A 77 3.26 -7.63 11.46
CA LEU A 77 1.96 -8.28 11.32
C LEU A 77 2.05 -9.78 11.60
N SER A 78 0.97 -10.35 12.11
CA SER A 78 0.78 -11.80 12.19
C SER A 78 -0.09 -12.29 11.05
N TYR A 79 -0.08 -13.60 10.77
CA TYR A 79 -1.02 -14.21 9.84
C TYR A 79 -2.48 -13.92 10.20
N LYS A 80 -2.80 -13.80 11.50
CA LYS A 80 -4.14 -13.43 11.97
C LYS A 80 -4.48 -11.99 11.60
N GLY A 81 -3.60 -11.04 11.90
CA GLY A 81 -3.79 -9.63 11.55
C GLY A 81 -3.90 -9.42 10.04
N LEU A 82 -3.04 -10.09 9.26
CA LEU A 82 -3.15 -10.07 7.80
C LEU A 82 -4.48 -10.65 7.32
N GLY A 83 -4.94 -11.77 7.90
CA GLY A 83 -6.22 -12.38 7.59
C GLY A 83 -7.42 -11.47 7.86
N GLU A 84 -7.37 -10.71 8.96
CA GLU A 84 -8.38 -9.69 9.27
C GLU A 84 -8.37 -8.57 8.23
N ILE A 85 -7.19 -8.05 7.87
CA ILE A 85 -7.00 -6.99 6.87
C ILE A 85 -7.57 -7.40 5.50
N ILE A 86 -7.22 -8.58 5.01
CA ILE A 86 -7.65 -9.05 3.67
C ILE A 86 -8.99 -9.79 3.69
N SER A 87 -9.61 -9.93 4.87
CA SER A 87 -10.83 -10.71 5.11
C SER A 87 -10.73 -12.17 4.62
N ARG A 88 -9.62 -12.84 4.91
CA ARG A 88 -9.38 -14.26 4.60
C ARG A 88 -8.97 -15.04 5.84
N ASN A 89 -9.33 -16.32 5.89
CA ASN A 89 -8.91 -17.20 6.98
C ASN A 89 -7.37 -17.33 6.99
N PRO A 90 -6.68 -17.07 8.12
CA PRO A 90 -5.23 -17.23 8.25
C PRO A 90 -4.70 -18.61 7.81
N GLU A 91 -5.47 -19.68 8.02
CA GLU A 91 -5.11 -21.02 7.54
C GLU A 91 -5.07 -21.10 6.02
N THR A 92 -5.97 -20.39 5.34
CA THR A 92 -5.99 -20.33 3.86
C THR A 92 -4.77 -19.58 3.34
N ILE A 93 -4.38 -18.51 4.01
CA ILE A 93 -3.16 -17.76 3.69
C ILE A 93 -1.94 -18.68 3.87
N SER A 94 -1.84 -19.37 5.01
CA SER A 94 -0.74 -20.30 5.30
C SER A 94 -0.67 -21.43 4.26
N ARG A 95 -1.79 -22.09 3.94
CA ARG A 95 -1.83 -23.15 2.92
C ARG A 95 -1.42 -22.65 1.53
N THR A 96 -1.81 -21.42 1.18
CA THR A 96 -1.40 -20.76 -0.08
C THR A 96 0.11 -20.54 -0.10
N VAL A 97 0.68 -20.02 0.99
CA VAL A 97 2.13 -19.83 1.12
C VAL A 97 2.88 -21.17 1.01
N LYS A 98 2.36 -22.23 1.63
CA LYS A 98 2.98 -23.57 1.59
C LYS A 98 2.77 -24.33 0.27
N GLY A 99 2.07 -23.75 -0.71
CA GLY A 99 1.76 -24.43 -1.98
C GLY A 99 0.84 -25.66 -1.82
N GLN A 100 0.13 -25.78 -0.69
CA GLN A 100 -0.75 -26.91 -0.41
C GLN A 100 -2.11 -26.81 -1.15
N THR A 101 -2.43 -25.63 -1.65
CA THR A 101 -3.63 -25.34 -2.45
C THR A 101 -3.23 -24.82 -3.82
N LYS A 102 -4.12 -24.95 -4.83
CA LYS A 102 -3.88 -24.40 -6.17
C LYS A 102 -3.46 -22.92 -6.09
N PRO A 103 -2.52 -22.46 -6.94
CA PRO A 103 -2.11 -21.06 -6.99
C PRO A 103 -3.33 -20.15 -7.20
N ASN A 104 -3.59 -19.26 -6.25
CA ASN A 104 -4.65 -18.26 -6.36
C ASN A 104 -4.02 -16.87 -6.45
N HIS A 105 -3.88 -16.38 -7.68
CA HIS A 105 -3.35 -15.06 -8.01
C HIS A 105 -4.04 -13.93 -7.23
N LYS A 106 -5.36 -14.05 -7.00
CA LYS A 106 -6.15 -13.04 -6.26
C LYS A 106 -5.78 -13.02 -4.78
N THR A 107 -5.63 -14.18 -4.15
CA THR A 107 -5.17 -14.26 -2.75
C THR A 107 -3.73 -13.76 -2.63
N ALA A 108 -2.84 -14.11 -3.56
CA ALA A 108 -1.46 -13.63 -3.55
C ALA A 108 -1.37 -12.11 -3.73
N ALA A 109 -2.18 -11.53 -4.62
CA ALA A 109 -2.31 -10.09 -4.78
C ALA A 109 -2.89 -9.43 -3.51
N LEU A 110 -3.92 -10.00 -2.90
CA LEU A 110 -4.48 -9.53 -1.63
C LEU A 110 -3.44 -9.51 -0.51
N ILE A 111 -2.58 -10.53 -0.42
CA ILE A 111 -1.47 -10.55 0.54
C ILE A 111 -0.52 -9.37 0.28
N CYS A 112 -0.18 -9.11 -0.98
CA CYS A 112 0.68 -7.98 -1.34
C CYS A 112 0.05 -6.63 -0.95
N PHE A 113 -1.26 -6.46 -1.20
CA PHE A 113 -2.00 -5.27 -0.79
C PHE A 113 -2.13 -5.15 0.73
N GLY A 114 -2.45 -6.22 1.45
CA GLY A 114 -2.59 -6.18 2.92
C GLY A 114 -1.29 -5.91 3.65
N LEU A 115 -0.15 -6.20 3.03
CA LEU A 115 1.18 -5.88 3.54
C LEU A 115 1.73 -4.55 2.99
N ASN A 116 0.96 -3.80 2.18
CA ASN A 116 1.38 -2.57 1.51
C ASN A 116 2.77 -2.71 0.86
N LEU A 117 3.00 -3.80 0.12
CA LEU A 117 4.30 -4.10 -0.46
C LEU A 117 4.58 -3.21 -1.68
N SER A 118 5.81 -2.74 -1.81
CA SER A 118 6.23 -2.02 -3.02
C SER A 118 6.17 -2.92 -4.26
N PRO A 119 6.13 -2.35 -5.47
CA PRO A 119 5.96 -3.14 -6.70
C PRO A 119 7.04 -4.23 -6.87
N GLU A 120 8.30 -3.92 -6.53
CA GLU A 120 9.42 -4.85 -6.64
C GLU A 120 9.36 -6.01 -5.64
N ILE A 121 8.91 -5.74 -4.41
CA ILE A 121 8.74 -6.75 -3.37
C ILE A 121 7.53 -7.63 -3.70
N SER A 122 6.42 -7.02 -4.12
CA SER A 122 5.22 -7.73 -4.58
C SER A 122 5.55 -8.69 -5.72
N LYS A 123 6.29 -8.22 -6.74
CA LYS A 123 6.71 -9.05 -7.88
C LYS A 123 7.52 -10.26 -7.43
N LYS A 124 8.47 -10.09 -6.51
CA LYS A 124 9.24 -11.21 -5.97
C LYS A 124 8.37 -12.18 -5.18
N LEU A 125 7.48 -11.69 -4.31
CA LEU A 125 6.59 -12.54 -3.54
C LEU A 125 5.69 -13.38 -4.47
N LEU A 126 5.11 -12.76 -5.50
CA LEU A 126 4.30 -13.46 -6.50
C LEU A 126 5.09 -14.55 -7.24
N GLN A 127 6.36 -14.31 -7.55
CA GLN A 127 7.25 -15.32 -8.14
C GLN A 127 7.50 -16.49 -7.18
N VAL A 128 7.82 -16.21 -5.92
CA VAL A 128 8.06 -17.24 -4.89
C VAL A 128 6.81 -18.08 -4.65
N LEU A 129 5.63 -17.46 -4.68
CA LEU A 129 4.33 -18.16 -4.55
C LEU A 129 3.86 -18.85 -5.83
N ASN A 130 4.66 -18.87 -6.90
CA ASN A 130 4.27 -19.39 -8.22
C ASN A 130 2.94 -18.80 -8.75
N CYS A 131 2.68 -17.53 -8.44
CA CYS A 131 1.49 -16.77 -8.82
C CYS A 131 1.87 -15.56 -9.69
N THR A 132 2.70 -15.77 -10.72
CA THR A 132 3.11 -14.69 -11.63
C THR A 132 1.94 -14.19 -12.47
N LEU A 133 1.74 -12.87 -12.47
CA LEU A 133 0.70 -12.22 -13.28
C LEU A 133 1.03 -12.34 -14.77
N ASN A 134 0.10 -12.88 -15.55
CA ASN A 134 0.23 -13.01 -17.00
C ASN A 134 -0.08 -11.66 -17.68
N PRO A 135 0.87 -11.07 -18.43
CA PRO A 135 0.64 -9.78 -19.10
C PRO A 135 -0.39 -9.84 -20.23
N LEU A 136 -0.77 -11.02 -20.72
CA LEU A 136 -1.81 -11.19 -21.75
C LEU A 136 -3.22 -11.33 -21.16
N ASP A 137 -3.33 -11.49 -19.85
CA ASP A 137 -4.61 -11.62 -19.16
C ASP A 137 -5.07 -10.24 -18.65
N PRO A 138 -6.22 -9.72 -19.11
CA PRO A 138 -6.74 -8.42 -18.67
C PRO A 138 -6.93 -8.31 -17.16
N GLU A 139 -7.36 -9.36 -16.45
CA GLU A 139 -7.52 -9.29 -14.99
C GLU A 139 -6.16 -9.06 -14.31
N HIS A 140 -5.14 -9.77 -14.78
CA HIS A 140 -3.79 -9.66 -14.25
C HIS A 140 -3.15 -8.30 -14.55
N GLN A 141 -3.47 -7.67 -15.70
CA GLN A 141 -3.02 -6.32 -16.01
C GLN A 141 -3.55 -5.29 -15.01
N TRP A 142 -4.84 -5.34 -14.69
CA TRP A 142 -5.43 -4.43 -13.70
C TRP A 142 -4.87 -4.64 -12.30
N ILE A 143 -4.62 -5.90 -11.90
CA ILE A 143 -3.95 -6.22 -10.64
C ILE A 143 -2.52 -5.67 -10.62
N GLN A 144 -1.78 -5.82 -11.71
CA GLN A 144 -0.41 -5.30 -11.85
C GLN A 144 -0.39 -3.76 -11.75
N GLU A 145 -1.36 -3.08 -12.37
CA GLU A 145 -1.52 -1.63 -12.28
C GLU A 145 -1.82 -1.19 -10.85
N ALA A 146 -2.76 -1.85 -10.18
CA ALA A 146 -3.11 -1.57 -8.79
C ALA A 146 -1.90 -1.81 -7.84
N LEU A 147 -1.12 -2.88 -8.05
CA LEU A 147 0.13 -3.12 -7.29
C LEU A 147 1.21 -2.06 -7.55
N THR A 148 1.13 -1.35 -8.67
CA THR A 148 2.11 -0.32 -9.04
C THR A 148 1.72 1.04 -8.47
N LEU A 149 0.44 1.41 -8.59
CA LEU A 149 -0.05 2.74 -8.29
C LEU A 149 -0.70 2.85 -6.91
N LEU A 150 -1.42 1.81 -6.48
CA LEU A 150 -2.32 1.85 -5.33
C LEU A 150 -1.84 0.96 -4.17
N TYR A 151 -0.62 0.42 -4.22
CA TYR A 151 -0.10 -0.42 -3.14
C TYR A 151 -0.09 0.20 -1.73
N PRO A 152 -0.01 1.54 -1.52
CA PRO A 152 -0.10 2.09 -0.17
C PRO A 152 -1.55 2.40 0.26
N GLU A 153 -2.51 2.24 -0.64
CA GLU A 153 -3.92 2.55 -0.37
C GLU A 153 -4.58 1.46 0.50
N PRO A 154 -5.63 1.81 1.26
CA PRO A 154 -6.46 0.82 1.94
C PRO A 154 -7.05 -0.21 0.97
N ILE A 155 -7.15 -1.47 1.41
CA ILE A 155 -7.70 -2.57 0.61
C ILE A 155 -9.08 -2.26 0.04
N ASN A 156 -9.94 -1.57 0.79
CA ASN A 156 -11.28 -1.23 0.32
C ASN A 156 -11.24 -0.27 -0.88
N ASN A 157 -10.28 0.66 -0.94
CA ASN A 157 -10.07 1.54 -2.08
C ASN A 157 -9.59 0.72 -3.29
N ILE A 158 -8.65 -0.19 -3.08
CA ILE A 158 -8.11 -1.06 -4.13
C ILE A 158 -9.18 -1.98 -4.71
N LYS A 159 -10.00 -2.61 -3.86
CA LYS A 159 -11.15 -3.42 -4.27
C LYS A 159 -12.15 -2.60 -5.08
N SER A 160 -12.48 -1.40 -4.60
CA SER A 160 -13.40 -0.49 -5.29
C SER A 160 -12.87 -0.01 -6.65
N TYR A 161 -11.55 0.16 -6.76
CA TYR A 161 -10.89 0.48 -8.03
C TYR A 161 -10.95 -0.71 -9.00
N LEU A 162 -10.55 -1.90 -8.57
CA LEU A 162 -10.54 -3.10 -9.43
C LEU A 162 -11.95 -3.54 -9.88
N LEU A 163 -12.96 -3.32 -9.04
CA LEU A 163 -14.36 -3.56 -9.38
C LEU A 163 -14.84 -2.72 -10.58
N GLN A 164 -14.30 -1.50 -10.79
CA GLN A 164 -14.64 -0.66 -11.94
C GLN A 164 -14.22 -1.30 -13.28
N PHE A 165 -13.24 -2.21 -13.23
CA PHE A 165 -12.73 -2.94 -14.38
C PHE A 165 -13.22 -4.39 -14.42
N GLY A 166 -14.19 -4.77 -13.57
CA GLY A 166 -14.75 -6.12 -13.51
C GLY A 166 -13.87 -7.14 -12.78
N VAL A 167 -12.86 -6.71 -12.02
CA VAL A 167 -11.95 -7.60 -11.28
C VAL A 167 -12.35 -7.67 -9.81
N GLU A 168 -12.81 -8.84 -9.37
CA GLU A 168 -13.11 -9.13 -7.96
C GLU A 168 -11.94 -9.86 -7.28
N LEU A 169 -11.56 -9.42 -6.06
CA LEU A 169 -10.51 -9.98 -5.20
C LEU A 169 -11.05 -10.66 -3.93
#